data_AF-A0A560F655-F1
#
_entry.id   AF-A0A560F655-F1
#
_cell.length_a   1.000
_cell.length_b   1.000
_cell.length_c   1.000
_cell.angle_alpha   90.00
_cell.angle_beta   90.00
_cell.angle_gamma   90.00
#
_symmetry.space_group_name_H-M   'P 1'
#
loop_
_entity.id
_entity.type
_entity.pdbx_description
1 polymer ?
#
loop_
_entity_poly.entity_id
_entity_poly.type
_entity_poly.pdbx_seq_one_letter_code
_entity_poly.pdbx_strand_id
1 'polypeptide(L)'
;MKFFRDLPIIQKLLLPLILMGLVTLGTSLYTLSQMNTGAVQYQHLLRGEAEALKAIDRANGAAANIGRISYMMLAETDKFIIDSMKDEIGQQAGDLAKYLDSVARLNPGSKDDLAMARDEFKAMMKFAEEAREQMLAGNTKAGAATLTDEFDIRLSKLLDRLTVITKAVDENLSKGEAAAKARNERTYWVTLAGGLSGAVLIMALALWIAWASVSRPLKRIVDTMTALADGDQNVEVRATDRRDEIGATVRALRIFQRTMVEADTLRHEQETMKAQAQAERLAALAQLADEFEASMNQVVEGVAGAADRMQGNAKGLSAIAEQTNHQTLAVAGAAEAAAGNVNTVAAAAEQLSASIQEIGRRVEESSQIAQNAVVEAERSNHTVSGLVEAARKIGDVVRLISDIASQTNLLALNATIEAARAGEAGKGFAVVASEVKTLATQTAKATEEISAQIGEIQAVAGSAAGAIHGVSGTIGRISDIVTTIAAAVEQQGAATNEIASSVAQAAAGTSDVSSTIGQVTRAASETGTMAVDVLHAAQDLVSQSDHLRHQVAGFLTKVRAG
;
A
#
# COMPACT_ATOMS: atom_id res chain seq x y z
N MET A 1 -28.99 -61.46 37.39
CA MET A 1 -28.44 -61.65 36.03
C MET A 1 -28.60 -63.11 35.55
N LYS A 2 -29.82 -63.64 35.38
CA LYS A 2 -30.01 -64.97 34.76
C LYS A 2 -29.80 -64.91 33.24
N PHE A 3 -30.29 -63.85 32.59
CA PHE A 3 -30.14 -63.61 31.14
C PHE A 3 -28.67 -63.52 30.68
N PHE A 4 -27.81 -62.82 31.44
CA PHE A 4 -26.37 -62.75 31.14
C PHE A 4 -25.63 -64.06 31.38
N ARG A 5 -26.20 -65.01 32.14
CA ARG A 5 -25.52 -66.27 32.47
C ARG A 5 -25.59 -67.24 31.30
N ASP A 6 -26.68 -67.25 30.55
CA ASP A 6 -26.96 -68.23 29.48
C ASP A 6 -26.57 -67.74 28.06
N LEU A 7 -25.99 -66.55 27.93
CA LEU A 7 -25.45 -66.03 26.66
C LEU A 7 -24.13 -66.74 26.28
N PRO A 8 -23.91 -67.07 25.00
CA PRO A 8 -22.66 -67.66 24.51
C PRO A 8 -21.49 -66.70 24.74
N ILE A 9 -20.32 -67.27 24.98
CA ILE A 9 -19.10 -66.53 25.35
C ILE A 9 -18.76 -65.45 24.30
N ILE A 10 -18.99 -65.74 23.01
CA ILE A 10 -18.71 -64.81 21.92
C ILE A 10 -19.58 -63.54 21.94
N GLN A 11 -20.86 -63.66 22.34
CA GLN A 11 -21.77 -62.53 22.44
C GLN A 11 -21.45 -61.64 23.65
N LYS A 12 -20.88 -62.22 24.71
CA LYS A 12 -20.39 -61.47 25.88
C LYS A 12 -19.13 -60.65 25.57
N LEU A 13 -18.30 -61.14 24.65
CA LEU A 13 -17.04 -60.48 24.23
C LEU A 13 -17.25 -59.42 23.14
N LEU A 14 -18.34 -59.50 22.36
CA LEU A 14 -18.68 -58.48 21.35
C LEU A 14 -19.26 -57.19 21.95
N LEU A 15 -19.84 -57.26 23.15
CA LEU A 15 -20.55 -56.16 23.81
C LEU A 15 -19.64 -54.95 24.13
N PRO A 16 -18.42 -55.12 24.67
CA PRO A 16 -17.46 -54.02 24.85
C PRO A 16 -16.97 -53.39 23.53
N LEU A 17 -16.87 -54.20 22.46
CA LEU A 17 -16.40 -53.76 21.14
C LEU A 17 -17.42 -52.83 20.46
N ILE A 18 -18.70 -53.17 20.56
CA ILE A 18 -19.81 -52.33 20.06
C ILE A 18 -19.89 -51.02 20.86
N LEU A 19 -19.73 -51.08 22.19
CA LEU A 19 -19.69 -49.89 23.05
C LEU A 19 -18.52 -48.95 22.69
N MET A 20 -17.36 -49.49 22.33
CA MET A 20 -16.19 -48.71 21.90
C MET A 20 -16.44 -47.99 20.57
N GLY A 21 -17.11 -48.64 19.62
CA GLY A 21 -17.54 -48.02 18.36
C GLY A 21 -18.53 -46.86 18.57
N LEU A 22 -19.48 -47.01 19.51
CA LEU A 22 -20.43 -45.95 19.82
C LEU A 22 -19.79 -44.74 20.51
N VAL A 23 -18.84 -44.95 21.42
CA VAL A 23 -18.12 -43.86 22.10
C VAL A 23 -17.25 -43.09 21.11
N THR A 24 -16.52 -43.77 20.24
CA THR A 24 -15.66 -43.14 19.22
C THR A 24 -16.47 -42.36 18.17
N LEU A 25 -17.61 -42.89 17.74
CA LEU A 25 -18.52 -42.18 16.84
C LEU A 25 -19.11 -40.94 17.53
N GLY A 26 -19.52 -41.06 18.80
CA GLY A 26 -20.10 -39.95 19.57
C GLY A 26 -19.11 -38.80 19.81
N THR A 27 -17.85 -39.10 20.17
CA THR A 27 -16.82 -38.06 20.34
C THR A 27 -16.45 -37.40 19.01
N SER A 28 -16.43 -38.16 17.91
CA SER A 28 -16.15 -37.64 16.56
C SER A 28 -17.27 -36.74 16.03
N LEU A 29 -18.54 -37.07 16.29
CA LEU A 29 -19.66 -36.22 15.93
C LEU A 29 -19.71 -34.94 16.77
N TYR A 30 -19.36 -35.03 18.05
CA TYR A 30 -19.26 -33.86 18.94
C TYR A 30 -18.17 -32.88 18.48
N THR A 31 -16.97 -33.37 18.14
CA THR A 31 -15.90 -32.52 17.61
C THR A 31 -16.28 -31.88 16.28
N LEU A 32 -16.89 -32.62 15.35
CA LEU A 32 -17.35 -32.07 14.07
C LEU A 32 -18.38 -30.95 14.28
N SER A 33 -19.35 -31.16 15.18
CA SER A 33 -20.37 -30.16 15.51
C SER A 33 -19.77 -28.89 16.13
N GLN A 34 -18.81 -29.04 17.04
CA GLN A 34 -18.15 -27.90 17.68
C GLN A 34 -17.22 -27.16 16.73
N MET A 35 -16.50 -27.87 15.85
CA MET A 35 -15.68 -27.25 14.81
C MET A 35 -16.51 -26.42 13.84
N ASN A 36 -17.68 -26.94 13.41
CA ASN A 36 -18.54 -26.22 12.48
C ASN A 36 -19.14 -24.95 13.12
N THR A 37 -19.61 -25.06 14.37
CA THR A 37 -20.16 -23.91 15.12
C THR A 37 -19.07 -22.86 15.42
N GLY A 38 -17.86 -23.32 15.77
CA GLY A 38 -16.70 -22.47 16.00
C GLY A 38 -16.24 -21.74 14.73
N ALA A 39 -16.17 -22.44 13.59
CA ALA A 39 -15.76 -21.86 12.32
C ALA A 39 -16.71 -20.74 11.86
N VAL A 40 -18.03 -20.96 11.94
CA VAL A 40 -19.05 -19.97 11.55
C VAL A 40 -18.97 -18.72 12.44
N GLN A 41 -18.84 -18.89 13.75
CA GLN A 41 -18.72 -17.75 14.68
C GLN A 41 -17.40 -16.98 14.51
N TYR A 42 -16.29 -17.70 14.29
CA TYR A 42 -14.98 -17.09 14.10
C TYR A 42 -14.89 -16.31 12.78
N GLN A 43 -15.52 -16.83 11.72
CA GLN A 43 -15.59 -16.17 10.41
C GLN A 43 -16.44 -14.89 10.46
N HIS A 44 -17.55 -14.87 11.20
CA HIS A 44 -18.36 -13.67 11.40
C HIS A 44 -17.61 -12.59 12.19
N LEU A 45 -16.89 -12.97 13.23
CA LEU A 45 -16.16 -12.04 14.09
C LEU A 45 -14.96 -11.40 13.36
N LEU A 46 -14.14 -12.21 12.68
CA LEU A 46 -12.98 -11.71 11.93
C LEU A 46 -13.39 -10.84 10.75
N ARG A 47 -14.43 -11.23 10.01
CA ARG A 47 -14.82 -10.50 8.80
C ARG A 47 -15.51 -9.18 9.13
N GLY A 48 -16.41 -9.16 10.11
CA GLY A 48 -17.14 -7.95 10.49
C GLY A 48 -16.24 -6.89 11.12
N GLU A 49 -15.47 -7.24 12.15
CA GLU A 49 -14.63 -6.30 12.88
C GLU A 49 -13.42 -5.84 12.05
N ALA A 50 -12.81 -6.72 11.24
CA ALA A 50 -11.72 -6.29 10.36
C ALA A 50 -12.20 -5.39 9.21
N GLU A 51 -13.41 -5.62 8.68
CA GLU A 51 -14.03 -4.70 7.72
C GLU A 51 -14.38 -3.36 8.39
N ALA A 52 -14.78 -3.36 9.66
CA ALA A 52 -15.01 -2.14 10.44
C ALA A 52 -13.71 -1.34 10.65
N LEU A 53 -12.60 -1.98 11.05
CA LEU A 53 -11.29 -1.33 11.18
C LEU A 53 -10.84 -0.70 9.86
N LYS A 54 -10.99 -1.41 8.73
CA LYS A 54 -10.68 -0.85 7.41
C LYS A 54 -11.55 0.36 7.06
N ALA A 55 -12.84 0.32 7.40
CA ALA A 55 -13.72 1.47 7.17
C ALA A 55 -13.34 2.67 8.05
N ILE A 56 -12.92 2.44 9.31
CA ILE A 56 -12.44 3.51 10.19
C ILE A 56 -11.13 4.11 9.68
N ASP A 57 -10.19 3.29 9.23
CA ASP A 57 -8.92 3.75 8.65
C ASP A 57 -9.15 4.62 7.40
N ARG A 58 -10.04 4.17 6.51
CA ARG A 58 -10.44 4.97 5.34
C ARG A 58 -11.16 6.27 5.72
N ALA A 59 -11.97 6.25 6.78
CA ALA A 59 -12.58 7.46 7.33
C ALA A 59 -11.52 8.44 7.87
N ASN A 60 -10.52 7.95 8.61
CA ASN A 60 -9.39 8.76 9.06
C ASN A 60 -8.64 9.39 7.89
N GLY A 61 -8.33 8.59 6.85
CA GLY A 61 -7.67 9.08 5.64
C GLY A 61 -8.47 10.16 4.91
N ALA A 62 -9.78 9.96 4.74
CA ALA A 62 -10.66 10.96 4.12
C ALA A 62 -10.72 12.26 4.94
N ALA A 63 -10.82 12.17 6.27
CA ALA A 63 -10.83 13.34 7.16
C ALA A 63 -9.49 14.12 7.08
N ALA A 64 -8.35 13.41 7.12
CA ALA A 64 -7.03 14.01 6.99
C ALA A 64 -6.82 14.68 5.63
N ASN A 65 -7.31 14.07 4.54
CA ASN A 65 -7.27 14.65 3.21
C ASN A 65 -8.10 15.93 3.09
N ILE A 66 -9.30 15.98 3.70
CA ILE A 66 -10.09 17.22 3.77
C ILE A 66 -9.28 18.31 4.48
N GLY A 67 -8.60 17.98 5.58
CA GLY A 67 -7.68 18.89 6.26
C GLY A 67 -6.58 19.40 5.34
N ARG A 68 -5.87 18.49 4.67
CA ARG A 68 -4.78 18.83 3.74
C ARG A 68 -5.24 19.76 2.61
N ILE A 69 -6.35 19.45 1.94
CA ILE A 69 -6.90 20.28 0.86
C ILE A 69 -7.32 21.65 1.42
N SER A 70 -7.94 21.68 2.60
CA SER A 70 -8.34 22.92 3.24
C SER A 70 -7.15 23.83 3.56
N TYR A 71 -6.01 23.25 3.98
CA TYR A 71 -4.77 23.99 4.17
C TYR A 71 -4.10 24.43 2.86
N MET A 72 -4.18 23.64 1.79
CA MET A 72 -3.65 24.04 0.48
C MET A 72 -4.35 25.29 -0.06
N MET A 73 -5.64 25.49 0.24
CA MET A 73 -6.36 26.71 -0.13
C MET A 73 -5.69 28.00 0.39
N LEU A 74 -4.89 27.94 1.46
CA LEU A 74 -4.18 29.10 2.01
C LEU A 74 -3.05 29.60 1.11
N ALA A 75 -2.43 28.70 0.37
CA ALA A 75 -1.31 29.01 -0.50
C ALA A 75 -1.77 29.36 -1.93
N GLU A 76 -3.05 29.16 -2.23
CA GLU A 76 -3.61 29.38 -3.55
C GLU A 76 -4.10 30.83 -3.71
N THR A 77 -3.85 31.42 -4.87
CA THR A 77 -4.25 32.79 -5.21
C THR A 77 -5.26 32.84 -6.34
N ASP A 78 -5.36 31.76 -7.13
CA ASP A 78 -6.34 31.64 -8.20
C ASP A 78 -7.72 31.25 -7.63
N LYS A 79 -8.71 32.12 -7.82
CA LYS A 79 -10.09 31.90 -7.38
C LYS A 79 -10.74 30.68 -8.04
N PHE A 80 -10.40 30.37 -9.29
CA PHE A 80 -10.91 29.19 -9.98
C PHE A 80 -10.37 27.91 -9.34
N ILE A 81 -9.09 27.91 -8.95
CA ILE A 81 -8.49 26.75 -8.27
C ILE A 81 -9.10 26.57 -6.88
N ILE A 82 -9.25 27.65 -6.09
CA ILE A 82 -9.91 27.62 -4.77
C ILE A 82 -11.35 27.10 -4.87
N ASP A 83 -12.09 27.49 -5.91
CA ASP A 83 -13.46 27.01 -6.13
C ASP A 83 -13.47 25.52 -6.52
N SER A 84 -12.54 25.07 -7.36
CA SER A 84 -12.41 23.64 -7.72
C SER A 84 -12.05 22.73 -6.53
N MET A 85 -11.30 23.24 -5.54
CA MET A 85 -10.97 22.50 -4.31
C MET A 85 -12.22 22.16 -3.48
N LYS A 86 -13.33 22.90 -3.64
CA LYS A 86 -14.62 22.58 -3.02
C LYS A 86 -15.14 21.22 -3.48
N ASP A 87 -15.01 20.91 -4.76
CA ASP A 87 -15.48 19.66 -5.33
C ASP A 87 -14.65 18.48 -4.81
N GLU A 88 -13.34 18.65 -4.68
CA GLU A 88 -12.44 17.65 -4.12
C GLU A 88 -12.73 17.39 -2.63
N ILE A 89 -12.92 18.47 -1.85
CA ILE A 89 -13.38 18.38 -0.46
C ILE A 89 -14.75 17.69 -0.38
N GLY A 90 -15.67 18.01 -1.29
CA GLY A 90 -17.00 17.40 -1.38
C GLY A 90 -16.94 15.90 -1.67
N GLN A 91 -16.02 15.45 -2.53
CA GLN A 91 -15.80 14.04 -2.80
C GLN A 91 -15.28 13.30 -1.56
N GLN A 92 -14.26 13.84 -0.89
CA GLN A 92 -13.72 13.25 0.34
C GLN A 92 -14.77 13.23 1.46
N ALA A 93 -15.59 14.28 1.58
CA ALA A 93 -16.71 14.35 2.51
C ALA A 93 -17.75 13.25 2.23
N GLY A 94 -18.06 12.99 0.96
CA GLY A 94 -18.95 11.90 0.55
C GLY A 94 -18.40 10.52 0.90
N ASP A 95 -17.09 10.30 0.73
CA ASP A 95 -16.45 9.03 1.07
C ASP A 95 -16.34 8.83 2.58
N LEU A 96 -15.97 9.87 3.33
CA LEU A 96 -16.01 9.85 4.80
C LEU A 96 -17.39 9.45 5.32
N ALA A 97 -18.47 10.04 4.79
CA ALA A 97 -19.83 9.69 5.18
C ALA A 97 -20.16 8.21 4.90
N LYS A 98 -19.80 7.69 3.72
CA LYS A 98 -19.98 6.26 3.37
C LYS A 98 -19.21 5.34 4.31
N TYR A 99 -18.00 5.72 4.70
CA TYR A 99 -17.19 4.93 5.62
C TYR A 99 -17.80 4.95 7.02
N LEU A 100 -18.21 6.10 7.55
CA LEU A 100 -18.92 6.20 8.83
C LEU A 100 -20.22 5.37 8.85
N ASP A 101 -20.95 5.30 7.74
CA ASP A 101 -22.14 4.44 7.62
C ASP A 101 -21.77 2.95 7.58
N SER A 102 -20.66 2.59 6.95
CA SER A 102 -20.14 1.22 6.95
C SER A 102 -19.76 0.80 8.36
N VAL A 103 -19.07 1.65 9.12
CA VAL A 103 -18.76 1.41 10.53
C VAL A 103 -20.02 1.25 11.36
N ALA A 104 -21.05 2.09 11.15
CA ALA A 104 -22.32 1.98 11.86
C ALA A 104 -23.05 0.65 11.62
N ARG A 105 -22.91 0.06 10.43
CA ARG A 105 -23.49 -1.26 10.08
C ARG A 105 -22.69 -2.41 10.68
N LEU A 106 -21.37 -2.30 10.66
CA LEU A 106 -20.46 -3.37 11.06
C LEU A 106 -20.23 -3.43 12.57
N ASN A 107 -20.22 -2.27 13.24
CA ASN A 107 -20.11 -2.16 14.69
C ASN A 107 -21.23 -1.28 15.28
N PRO A 108 -22.40 -1.88 15.60
CA PRO A 108 -23.51 -1.19 16.27
C PRO A 108 -23.18 -0.70 17.69
N GLY A 109 -22.09 -1.17 18.30
CA GLY A 109 -21.67 -0.79 19.64
C GLY A 109 -21.08 0.62 19.74
N SER A 110 -20.64 1.19 18.61
CA SER A 110 -20.03 2.52 18.55
C SER A 110 -20.99 3.64 18.11
N LYS A 111 -22.30 3.44 18.27
CA LYS A 111 -23.33 4.38 17.79
C LYS A 111 -23.17 5.82 18.33
N ASP A 112 -22.88 5.96 19.61
CA ASP A 112 -22.79 7.27 20.24
C ASP A 112 -21.54 8.02 19.77
N ASP A 113 -20.38 7.35 19.74
CA ASP A 113 -19.15 7.95 19.21
C ASP A 113 -19.25 8.26 17.71
N LEU A 114 -19.96 7.43 16.94
CA LEU A 114 -20.23 7.71 15.52
C LEU A 114 -21.16 8.92 15.32
N ALA A 115 -22.13 9.11 16.20
CA ALA A 115 -22.97 10.31 16.17
C ALA A 115 -22.13 11.56 16.46
N MET A 116 -21.28 11.51 17.49
CA MET A 116 -20.35 12.59 17.80
C MET A 116 -19.36 12.85 16.66
N ALA A 117 -18.79 11.81 16.04
CA ALA A 117 -17.92 11.95 14.87
C ALA A 117 -18.64 12.63 13.70
N ARG A 118 -19.91 12.28 13.45
CA ARG A 118 -20.71 12.93 12.39
C ARG A 118 -20.97 14.41 12.70
N ASP A 119 -21.18 14.76 13.96
CA ASP A 119 -21.41 16.15 14.36
C ASP A 119 -20.12 16.99 14.25
N GLU A 120 -18.97 16.45 14.68
CA GLU A 120 -17.67 17.09 14.49
C GLU A 120 -17.33 17.23 12.99
N PHE A 121 -17.62 16.20 12.18
CA PHE A 121 -17.46 16.25 10.73
C PHE A 121 -18.32 17.36 10.08
N LYS A 122 -19.59 17.49 10.46
CA LYS A 122 -20.45 18.58 9.95
C LYS A 122 -19.91 19.95 10.35
N ALA A 123 -19.45 20.11 11.59
CA ALA A 123 -18.87 21.36 12.08
C ALA A 123 -17.55 21.69 11.35
N MET A 124 -16.71 20.69 11.12
CA MET A 124 -15.47 20.80 10.34
C MET A 124 -15.76 21.30 8.91
N MET A 125 -16.74 20.69 8.22
CA MET A 125 -17.12 21.11 6.87
C MET A 125 -17.67 22.54 6.81
N LYS A 126 -18.40 22.96 7.84
CA LYS A 126 -18.89 24.34 7.95
C LYS A 126 -17.72 25.33 7.99
N PHE A 127 -16.71 25.09 8.83
CA PHE A 127 -15.54 25.97 8.93
C PHE A 127 -14.63 25.92 7.70
N ALA A 128 -14.55 24.78 7.01
CA ALA A 128 -13.85 24.67 5.73
C ALA A 128 -14.49 25.59 4.66
N GLU A 129 -15.82 25.61 4.58
CA GLU A 129 -16.54 26.49 3.65
C GLU A 129 -16.42 27.97 4.05
N GLU A 130 -16.52 28.30 5.35
CA GLU A 130 -16.30 29.67 5.84
C GLU A 130 -14.88 30.16 5.52
N ALA A 131 -13.85 29.32 5.70
CA ALA A 131 -12.49 29.65 5.33
C ALA A 131 -12.35 29.90 3.82
N ARG A 132 -12.96 29.04 2.99
CA ARG A 132 -12.97 29.18 1.53
C ARG A 132 -13.64 30.49 1.08
N GLU A 133 -14.77 30.85 1.67
CA GLU A 133 -15.45 32.13 1.39
C GLU A 133 -14.56 33.33 1.73
N GLN A 134 -13.83 33.28 2.85
CA GLN A 134 -12.85 34.32 3.20
C GLN A 134 -11.69 34.39 2.20
N MET A 135 -11.20 33.25 1.70
CA MET A 135 -10.16 33.23 0.65
C MET A 135 -10.65 33.87 -0.66
N LEU A 136 -11.86 33.51 -1.12
CA LEU A 136 -12.44 34.08 -2.33
C LEU A 136 -12.70 35.60 -2.21
N ALA A 137 -12.99 36.08 -1.00
CA ALA A 137 -13.12 37.50 -0.67
C ALA A 137 -11.76 38.23 -0.55
N GLY A 138 -10.63 37.53 -0.61
CA GLY A 138 -9.28 38.09 -0.46
C GLY A 138 -8.83 38.27 0.99
N ASN A 139 -9.60 37.77 1.96
CA ASN A 139 -9.32 37.87 3.40
C ASN A 139 -8.49 36.66 3.88
N THR A 140 -7.29 36.48 3.33
CA THR A 140 -6.45 35.29 3.60
C THR A 140 -6.13 35.09 5.08
N LYS A 141 -5.90 36.18 5.83
CA LYS A 141 -5.68 36.12 7.29
C LYS A 141 -6.90 35.62 8.06
N ALA A 142 -8.11 36.03 7.67
CA ALA A 142 -9.33 35.60 8.33
C ALA A 142 -9.62 34.13 8.03
N GLY A 143 -9.45 33.71 6.76
CA GLY A 143 -9.58 32.31 6.38
C GLY A 143 -8.54 31.41 7.06
N ALA A 144 -7.29 31.89 7.21
CA ALA A 144 -6.26 31.20 7.98
C ALA A 144 -6.66 31.02 9.45
N ALA A 145 -7.16 32.08 10.09
CA ALA A 145 -7.64 32.00 11.47
C ALA A 145 -8.82 31.03 11.61
N THR A 146 -9.76 31.01 10.66
CA THR A 146 -10.86 30.02 10.66
C THR A 146 -10.34 28.58 10.58
N LEU A 147 -9.29 28.34 9.78
CA LEU A 147 -8.68 27.01 9.68
C LEU A 147 -7.92 26.61 10.96
N THR A 148 -7.11 27.49 11.52
CA THR A 148 -6.29 27.18 12.69
C THR A 148 -7.08 27.16 13.99
N ASP A 149 -8.07 28.04 14.14
CA ASP A 149 -8.71 28.27 15.44
C ASP A 149 -10.02 27.49 15.60
N GLU A 150 -10.71 27.14 14.51
CA GLU A 150 -12.00 26.44 14.55
C GLU A 150 -11.97 25.10 13.82
N PHE A 151 -11.51 25.06 12.56
CA PHE A 151 -11.48 23.85 11.76
C PHE A 151 -10.58 22.78 12.39
N ASP A 152 -9.35 23.13 12.77
CA ASP A 152 -8.39 22.19 13.41
C ASP A 152 -8.94 21.56 14.68
N ILE A 153 -9.67 22.34 15.49
CA ILE A 153 -10.30 21.82 16.70
C ILE A 153 -11.32 20.75 16.34
N ARG A 154 -12.14 20.97 15.31
CA ARG A 154 -13.15 19.99 14.85
C ARG A 154 -12.50 18.77 14.19
N LEU A 155 -11.48 18.97 13.37
CA LEU A 155 -10.72 17.88 12.75
C LEU A 155 -10.05 16.99 13.82
N SER A 156 -9.39 17.61 14.81
CA SER A 156 -8.77 16.91 15.93
C SER A 156 -9.80 16.09 16.72
N LYS A 157 -10.93 16.68 17.09
CA LYS A 157 -12.02 15.96 17.78
C LYS A 157 -12.60 14.83 16.95
N LEU A 158 -12.74 15.00 15.63
CA LEU A 158 -13.20 13.94 14.72
C LEU A 158 -12.21 12.76 14.73
N LEU A 159 -10.92 13.04 14.58
CA LEU A 159 -9.86 12.01 14.59
C LEU A 159 -9.76 11.31 15.96
N ASP A 160 -9.94 12.04 17.06
CA ASP A 160 -10.02 11.47 18.40
C ASP A 160 -11.22 10.53 18.53
N ARG A 161 -12.39 10.91 18.02
CA ARG A 161 -13.58 10.03 18.02
C ARG A 161 -13.36 8.78 17.19
N LEU A 162 -12.78 8.91 16.00
CA LEU A 162 -12.41 7.76 15.17
C LEU A 162 -11.39 6.85 15.87
N THR A 163 -10.47 7.41 16.65
CA THR A 163 -9.50 6.65 17.46
C THR A 163 -10.18 5.89 18.61
N VAL A 164 -11.14 6.51 19.30
CA VAL A 164 -11.96 5.84 20.33
C VAL A 164 -12.73 4.67 19.73
N ILE A 165 -13.35 4.86 18.57
CA ILE A 165 -14.07 3.80 17.86
C ILE A 165 -13.11 2.68 17.45
N THR A 166 -11.91 3.03 16.95
CA THR A 166 -10.86 2.06 16.58
C THR A 166 -10.48 1.17 17.77
N LYS A 167 -10.24 1.79 18.95
CA LYS A 167 -9.93 1.04 20.18
C LYS A 167 -11.08 0.14 20.61
N ALA A 168 -12.31 0.61 20.53
CA ALA A 168 -13.48 -0.20 20.88
C ALA A 168 -13.64 -1.43 19.96
N VAL A 169 -13.42 -1.26 18.65
CA VAL A 169 -13.43 -2.36 17.67
C VAL A 169 -12.29 -3.34 17.93
N ASP A 170 -11.07 -2.85 18.16
CA ASP A 170 -9.89 -3.68 18.42
C ASP A 170 -10.01 -4.47 19.75
N GLU A 171 -10.58 -3.84 20.79
CA GLU A 171 -10.93 -4.53 22.03
C GLU A 171 -11.98 -5.62 21.83
N ASN A 172 -12.99 -5.39 21.00
CA ASN A 172 -14.02 -6.40 20.71
C ASN A 172 -13.43 -7.57 19.91
N LEU A 173 -12.56 -7.26 18.94
CA LEU A 173 -11.85 -8.26 18.14
C LEU A 173 -10.96 -9.14 19.03
N SER A 174 -10.12 -8.54 19.89
CA SER A 174 -9.24 -9.27 20.81
C SER A 174 -10.01 -10.08 21.86
N LYS A 175 -11.10 -9.55 22.42
CA LYS A 175 -12.00 -10.30 23.32
C LYS A 175 -12.64 -11.50 22.61
N GLY A 176 -13.05 -11.32 21.35
CA GLY A 176 -13.62 -12.39 20.54
C GLY A 176 -12.60 -13.47 20.16
N GLU A 177 -11.36 -13.10 19.86
CA GLU A 177 -10.25 -14.03 19.65
C GLU A 177 -9.92 -14.84 20.91
N ALA A 178 -9.84 -14.18 22.07
CA ALA A 178 -9.60 -14.85 23.35
C ALA A 178 -10.74 -15.83 23.69
N ALA A 179 -11.99 -15.43 23.47
CA ALA A 179 -13.15 -16.31 23.66
C ALA A 179 -13.16 -17.49 22.69
N ALA A 180 -12.70 -17.32 21.45
CA ALA A 180 -12.55 -18.40 20.48
C ALA A 180 -11.43 -19.38 20.88
N LYS A 181 -10.27 -18.87 21.31
CA LYS A 181 -9.16 -19.70 21.83
C LYS A 181 -9.59 -20.52 23.05
N ALA A 182 -10.23 -19.89 24.03
CA ALA A 182 -10.73 -20.57 25.22
C ALA A 182 -11.76 -21.67 24.91
N ARG A 183 -12.62 -21.45 23.90
CA ARG A 183 -13.57 -22.47 23.42
C ARG A 183 -12.87 -23.64 22.73
N ASN A 184 -11.85 -23.38 21.92
CA ASN A 184 -11.06 -24.42 21.27
C ASN A 184 -10.31 -25.29 22.30
N GLU A 185 -9.68 -24.65 23.30
CA GLU A 185 -9.01 -25.37 24.39
C GLU A 185 -10.00 -26.22 25.20
N ARG A 186 -11.18 -25.68 25.53
CA ARG A 186 -12.22 -26.43 26.23
C ARG A 186 -12.71 -27.63 25.41
N THR A 187 -12.89 -27.45 24.10
CA THR A 187 -13.32 -28.51 23.18
C THR A 187 -12.26 -29.62 23.09
N TYR A 188 -10.98 -29.25 23.03
CA TYR A 188 -9.86 -30.18 23.05
C TYR A 188 -9.84 -31.02 24.33
N TRP A 189 -9.90 -30.39 25.51
CA TRP A 189 -9.86 -31.11 26.79
C TRP A 189 -11.11 -31.96 27.06
N VAL A 190 -12.32 -31.49 26.69
CA VAL A 190 -13.55 -32.29 26.83
C VAL A 190 -13.52 -33.53 25.93
N THR A 191 -13.00 -33.41 24.70
CA THR A 191 -12.86 -34.53 23.77
C THR A 191 -11.83 -35.54 24.28
N LEU A 192 -10.68 -35.05 24.75
CA LEU A 192 -9.61 -35.89 25.27
C LEU A 192 -10.05 -36.63 26.54
N ALA A 193 -10.66 -35.92 27.50
CA ALA A 193 -11.17 -36.51 28.74
C ALA A 193 -12.32 -37.49 28.49
N GLY A 194 -13.24 -37.16 27.57
CA GLY A 194 -14.34 -38.04 27.18
C GLY A 194 -13.88 -39.33 26.50
N GLY A 195 -12.90 -39.25 25.60
CA GLY A 195 -12.30 -40.41 24.95
C GLY A 195 -11.54 -41.31 25.91
N LEU A 196 -10.70 -40.74 26.79
CA LEU A 196 -9.92 -41.49 27.77
C LEU A 196 -10.80 -42.15 28.84
N SER A 197 -11.76 -41.43 29.41
CA SER A 197 -12.67 -41.99 30.42
C SER A 197 -13.56 -43.09 29.84
N GLY A 198 -14.05 -42.94 28.60
CA GLY A 198 -14.78 -43.97 27.88
C GLY A 198 -13.95 -45.24 27.65
N ALA A 199 -12.71 -45.10 27.19
CA ALA A 199 -11.80 -46.21 26.98
C ALA A 199 -11.48 -46.97 28.28
N VAL A 200 -11.21 -46.25 29.37
CA VAL A 200 -10.92 -46.84 30.69
C VAL A 200 -12.12 -47.60 31.26
N LEU A 201 -13.34 -47.04 31.16
CA LEU A 201 -14.56 -47.68 31.65
C LEU A 201 -14.91 -48.95 30.85
N ILE A 202 -14.73 -48.92 29.53
CA ILE A 202 -14.96 -50.09 28.66
C ILE A 202 -13.93 -51.18 28.95
N MET A 203 -12.67 -50.80 29.16
CA MET A 203 -11.60 -51.75 29.52
C MET A 203 -11.84 -52.38 30.89
N ALA A 204 -12.26 -51.60 31.89
CA ALA A 204 -12.64 -52.12 33.20
C ALA A 204 -13.85 -53.07 33.12
N LEU A 205 -14.85 -52.74 32.30
CA LEU A 205 -16.04 -53.57 32.07
C LEU A 205 -15.68 -54.89 31.36
N ALA A 206 -14.80 -54.86 30.37
CA ALA A 206 -14.31 -56.04 29.66
C ALA A 206 -13.54 -56.99 30.60
N LEU A 207 -12.65 -56.45 31.43
CA LEU A 207 -11.90 -57.21 32.43
C LEU A 207 -12.83 -57.84 33.49
N TRP A 208 -13.85 -57.10 33.92
CA TRP A 208 -14.84 -57.60 34.88
C TRP A 208 -15.71 -58.73 34.29
N ILE A 209 -16.15 -58.60 33.04
CA ILE A 209 -16.90 -59.64 32.33
C ILE A 209 -16.06 -60.91 32.17
N ALA A 210 -14.78 -60.79 31.76
CA ALA A 210 -13.88 -61.93 31.61
C ALA A 210 -13.67 -62.67 32.94
N TRP A 211 -13.43 -61.93 34.02
CA TRP A 211 -13.21 -62.51 35.34
C TRP A 211 -14.45 -63.19 35.94
N ALA A 212 -15.63 -62.55 35.83
CA ALA A 212 -16.86 -63.04 36.45
C ALA A 212 -17.54 -64.17 35.65
N SER A 213 -17.46 -64.16 34.32
CA SER A 213 -18.22 -65.07 33.46
C SER A 213 -17.43 -66.28 32.94
N VAL A 214 -16.10 -66.18 32.88
CA VAL A 214 -15.23 -67.24 32.33
C VAL A 214 -14.29 -67.81 33.40
N SER A 215 -13.51 -66.96 34.09
CA SER A 215 -12.44 -67.43 34.99
C SER A 215 -12.95 -68.11 36.28
N ARG A 216 -14.00 -67.57 36.93
CA ARG A 216 -14.55 -68.15 38.18
C ARG A 216 -15.24 -69.52 38.00
N PRO A 217 -16.05 -69.76 36.95
CA PRO A 217 -16.64 -71.07 36.69
C PRO A 217 -15.64 -72.14 36.24
N LEU A 218 -14.64 -71.76 35.42
CA LEU A 218 -13.60 -72.69 34.97
C LEU A 218 -12.76 -73.20 36.14
N LYS A 219 -12.38 -72.33 37.08
CA LYS A 219 -11.65 -72.74 38.28
C LYS A 219 -12.41 -73.81 39.10
N ARG A 220 -13.74 -73.69 39.22
CA ARG A 220 -14.56 -74.69 39.92
C ARG A 220 -14.66 -76.02 39.18
N ILE A 221 -14.71 -76.01 37.85
CA ILE A 221 -14.70 -77.26 37.05
C ILE A 221 -13.34 -77.94 37.17
N VAL A 222 -12.25 -77.17 37.14
CA VAL A 222 -10.89 -77.68 37.36
C VAL A 222 -10.73 -78.24 38.76
N ASP A 223 -11.18 -77.55 39.82
CA ASP A 223 -11.11 -78.05 41.20
C ASP A 223 -11.91 -79.36 41.39
N THR A 224 -13.05 -79.50 40.70
CA THR A 224 -13.88 -80.74 40.73
C THR A 224 -13.21 -81.88 39.95
N MET A 225 -12.50 -81.57 38.87
CA MET A 225 -11.78 -82.55 38.05
C MET A 225 -10.48 -83.02 38.74
N THR A 226 -9.80 -82.15 39.47
CA THR A 226 -8.62 -82.50 40.28
C THR A 226 -9.01 -83.38 41.47
N ALA A 227 -10.13 -83.10 42.16
CA ALA A 227 -10.65 -83.98 43.22
C ALA A 227 -11.06 -85.37 42.71
N LEU A 228 -11.55 -85.46 41.48
CA LEU A 228 -11.89 -86.73 40.82
C LEU A 228 -10.63 -87.50 40.36
N ALA A 229 -9.56 -86.79 39.98
CA ALA A 229 -8.27 -87.37 39.60
C ALA A 229 -7.45 -87.87 40.81
N ASP A 230 -7.63 -87.26 41.99
CA ASP A 230 -6.98 -87.65 43.25
C ASP A 230 -7.70 -88.81 43.99
N GLY A 231 -8.73 -89.41 43.37
CA GLY A 231 -9.35 -90.67 43.83
C GLY A 231 -10.56 -90.53 44.75
N ASP A 232 -11.10 -89.33 44.95
CA ASP A 232 -12.34 -89.12 45.71
C ASP A 232 -13.57 -89.35 44.82
N GLN A 233 -14.28 -90.47 45.06
CA GLN A 233 -15.41 -90.92 44.22
C GLN A 233 -16.79 -90.41 44.69
N ASN A 234 -16.87 -89.56 45.72
CA ASN A 234 -18.15 -89.06 46.26
C ASN A 234 -18.42 -87.57 45.96
N VAL A 235 -17.83 -87.03 44.90
CA VAL A 235 -17.99 -85.61 44.56
C VAL A 235 -19.35 -85.34 43.86
N GLU A 236 -20.29 -84.69 44.57
CA GLU A 236 -21.57 -84.23 43.99
C GLU A 236 -21.35 -83.11 42.95
N VAL A 237 -21.51 -83.44 41.67
CA VAL A 237 -21.50 -82.45 40.58
C VAL A 237 -22.80 -81.63 40.58
N ARG A 238 -22.81 -80.50 41.28
CA ARG A 238 -23.90 -79.50 41.22
C ARG A 238 -23.73 -78.55 40.02
N ALA A 239 -24.86 -78.05 39.51
CA ALA A 239 -25.04 -77.07 38.42
C ALA A 239 -25.34 -77.64 37.01
N THR A 240 -26.40 -78.46 36.89
CA THR A 240 -26.87 -79.00 35.59
C THR A 240 -27.79 -78.07 34.79
N ASP A 241 -28.23 -76.95 35.38
CA ASP A 241 -29.24 -76.03 34.80
C ASP A 241 -28.68 -74.86 33.96
N ARG A 242 -27.39 -74.87 33.58
CA ARG A 242 -26.81 -73.83 32.69
C ARG A 242 -26.94 -74.20 31.22
N ARG A 243 -27.38 -73.27 30.37
CA ARG A 243 -27.55 -73.50 28.91
C ARG A 243 -26.36 -73.03 28.05
N ASP A 244 -25.35 -72.43 28.67
CA ASP A 244 -24.12 -71.97 28.00
C ASP A 244 -23.05 -73.08 27.87
N GLU A 245 -21.95 -72.76 27.20
CA GLU A 245 -20.84 -73.68 26.89
C GLU A 245 -20.19 -74.28 28.16
N ILE A 246 -20.32 -73.60 29.30
CA ILE A 246 -19.88 -74.07 30.64
C ILE A 246 -20.87 -75.08 31.23
N GLY A 247 -22.18 -74.94 30.97
CA GLY A 247 -23.18 -75.96 31.32
C GLY A 247 -23.10 -77.21 30.44
N ALA A 248 -22.66 -77.05 29.18
CA ALA A 248 -22.43 -78.16 28.26
C ALA A 248 -21.24 -79.04 28.70
N THR A 249 -20.17 -78.46 29.23
CA THR A 249 -19.01 -79.19 29.78
C THR A 249 -19.32 -79.91 31.10
N VAL A 250 -20.16 -79.35 31.97
CA VAL A 250 -20.66 -80.06 33.18
C VAL A 250 -21.56 -81.25 32.85
N ARG A 251 -22.35 -81.18 31.76
CA ARG A 251 -23.12 -82.33 31.24
C ARG A 251 -22.22 -83.39 30.58
N ALA A 252 -21.15 -82.97 29.92
CA ALA A 252 -20.13 -83.88 29.37
C ALA A 252 -19.34 -84.62 30.46
N LEU A 253 -19.12 -83.99 31.63
CA LEU A 253 -18.44 -84.61 32.78
C LEU A 253 -19.20 -85.84 33.34
N ARG A 254 -20.54 -85.85 33.26
CA ARG A 254 -21.39 -87.00 33.66
C ARG A 254 -21.30 -88.18 32.67
N ILE A 255 -20.92 -87.92 31.41
CA ILE A 255 -20.72 -88.94 30.36
C ILE A 255 -19.27 -89.47 30.40
N PHE A 256 -18.32 -88.63 30.81
CA PHE A 256 -16.91 -89.01 30.95
C PHE A 256 -16.67 -90.03 32.09
N GLN A 257 -17.48 -90.01 33.16
CA GLN A 257 -17.44 -91.01 34.24
C GLN A 257 -17.85 -92.43 33.77
N ARG A 258 -18.49 -92.58 32.59
CA ARG A 258 -19.00 -93.86 32.09
C ARG A 258 -18.19 -94.47 30.96
N THR A 259 -17.15 -93.79 30.45
CA THR A 259 -16.42 -94.26 29.26
C THR A 259 -14.93 -93.99 29.40
N MET A 260 -14.33 -94.68 30.37
CA MET A 260 -12.89 -94.69 30.63
C MET A 260 -12.37 -96.14 30.55
N VAL A 261 -12.61 -96.79 29.41
CA VAL A 261 -11.95 -98.05 29.01
C VAL A 261 -11.56 -98.12 27.52
N GLU A 262 -12.07 -97.29 26.61
CA GLU A 262 -11.65 -97.36 25.20
C GLU A 262 -11.37 -95.98 24.61
N ALA A 263 -10.10 -95.54 24.69
CA ALA A 263 -9.57 -94.46 23.87
C ALA A 263 -8.08 -94.69 23.58
N ASP A 264 -7.72 -95.93 23.23
CA ASP A 264 -6.44 -96.24 22.58
C ASP A 264 -6.57 -96.34 21.05
N THR A 265 -7.75 -96.02 20.49
CA THR A 265 -8.03 -96.11 19.04
C THR A 265 -8.26 -94.77 18.34
N LEU A 266 -8.22 -93.62 19.04
CA LEU A 266 -8.29 -92.27 18.43
C LEU A 266 -6.95 -91.53 18.37
N ARG A 267 -5.85 -92.20 18.75
CA ARG A 267 -4.49 -91.68 18.51
C ARG A 267 -4.10 -91.72 17.03
N HIS A 268 -4.69 -92.62 16.23
CA HIS A 268 -4.35 -92.74 14.81
C HIS A 268 -5.22 -91.94 13.83
N GLU A 269 -6.47 -91.58 14.18
CA GLU A 269 -7.30 -90.68 13.34
C GLU A 269 -7.04 -89.20 13.59
N GLN A 270 -6.52 -88.83 14.78
CA GLN A 270 -6.11 -87.44 15.05
C GLN A 270 -4.85 -87.03 14.30
N GLU A 271 -3.97 -87.95 13.92
CA GLU A 271 -2.74 -87.62 13.20
C GLU A 271 -3.01 -87.29 11.73
N THR A 272 -3.97 -87.96 11.08
CA THR A 272 -4.37 -87.68 9.70
C THR A 272 -5.23 -86.41 9.58
N MET A 273 -6.17 -86.17 10.51
CA MET A 273 -6.92 -84.91 10.57
C MET A 273 -6.05 -83.72 11.01
N LYS A 274 -5.06 -83.91 11.91
CA LYS A 274 -4.06 -82.86 12.20
C LYS A 274 -3.18 -82.58 10.99
N ALA A 275 -2.74 -83.59 10.25
CA ALA A 275 -1.94 -83.39 9.05
C ALA A 275 -2.72 -82.64 7.95
N GLN A 276 -4.00 -82.96 7.72
CA GLN A 276 -4.85 -82.25 6.76
C GLN A 276 -5.18 -80.82 7.23
N ALA A 277 -5.58 -80.61 8.48
CA ALA A 277 -5.84 -79.28 9.02
C ALA A 277 -4.58 -78.40 9.09
N GLN A 278 -3.41 -79.00 9.26
CA GLN A 278 -2.12 -78.31 9.26
C GLN A 278 -1.67 -77.98 7.83
N ALA A 279 -1.94 -78.85 6.85
CA ALA A 279 -1.75 -78.57 5.43
C ALA A 279 -2.68 -77.46 4.91
N GLU A 280 -3.98 -77.49 5.26
CA GLU A 280 -4.94 -76.42 4.93
C GLU A 280 -4.55 -75.09 5.59
N ARG A 281 -4.07 -75.12 6.84
CA ARG A 281 -3.58 -73.93 7.53
C ARG A 281 -2.32 -73.36 6.89
N LEU A 282 -1.37 -74.20 6.50
CA LEU A 282 -0.17 -73.79 5.78
C LEU A 282 -0.52 -73.20 4.41
N ALA A 283 -1.46 -73.81 3.67
CA ALA A 283 -1.94 -73.29 2.39
C ALA A 283 -2.67 -71.94 2.55
N ALA A 284 -3.53 -71.79 3.56
CA ALA A 284 -4.21 -70.52 3.84
C ALA A 284 -3.23 -69.43 4.30
N LEU A 285 -2.22 -69.77 5.10
CA LEU A 285 -1.14 -68.84 5.47
C LEU A 285 -0.29 -68.43 4.27
N ALA A 286 0.01 -69.34 3.36
CA ALA A 286 0.72 -69.03 2.12
C ALA A 286 -0.10 -68.09 1.23
N GLN A 287 -1.40 -68.34 1.05
CA GLN A 287 -2.27 -67.48 0.26
C GLN A 287 -2.43 -66.07 0.87
N LEU A 288 -2.60 -65.98 2.20
CA LEU A 288 -2.60 -64.69 2.91
C LEU A 288 -1.25 -63.97 2.81
N ALA A 289 -0.15 -64.71 2.83
CA ALA A 289 1.19 -64.18 2.64
C ALA A 289 1.38 -63.62 1.22
N ASP A 290 0.87 -64.30 0.19
CA ASP A 290 0.91 -63.85 -1.20
C ASP A 290 0.06 -62.58 -1.42
N GLU A 291 -1.16 -62.52 -0.88
CA GLU A 291 -2.00 -61.32 -0.94
C GLU A 291 -1.38 -60.14 -0.19
N PHE A 292 -0.78 -60.40 0.98
CA PHE A 292 -0.05 -59.40 1.75
C PHE A 292 1.19 -58.89 0.99
N GLU A 293 1.95 -59.79 0.36
CA GLU A 293 3.11 -59.45 -0.48
C GLU A 293 2.70 -58.54 -1.63
N ALA A 294 1.64 -58.90 -2.37
CA ALA A 294 1.14 -58.12 -3.49
C ALA A 294 0.69 -56.72 -3.04
N SER A 295 -0.11 -56.64 -1.97
CA SER A 295 -0.59 -55.36 -1.45
C SER A 295 0.55 -54.47 -0.94
N MET A 296 1.54 -55.04 -0.25
CA MET A 296 2.69 -54.28 0.27
C MET A 296 3.60 -53.80 -0.86
N ASN A 297 3.88 -54.64 -1.87
CA ASN A 297 4.65 -54.23 -3.03
C ASN A 297 3.97 -53.08 -3.76
N GLN A 298 2.66 -53.12 -3.94
CA GLN A 298 1.91 -52.04 -4.60
C GLN A 298 1.99 -50.71 -3.84
N VAL A 299 1.96 -50.75 -2.50
CA VAL A 299 2.14 -49.56 -1.65
C VAL A 299 3.58 -49.04 -1.74
N VAL A 300 4.58 -49.92 -1.62
CA VAL A 300 6.01 -49.57 -1.73
C VAL A 300 6.32 -48.93 -3.07
N GLU A 301 5.82 -49.50 -4.17
CA GLU A 301 6.02 -48.99 -5.52
C GLU A 301 5.31 -47.64 -5.73
N GLY A 302 4.12 -47.46 -5.15
CA GLY A 302 3.41 -46.18 -5.13
C GLY A 302 4.16 -45.08 -4.36
N VAL A 303 4.74 -45.41 -3.20
CA VAL A 303 5.55 -44.49 -2.40
C VAL A 303 6.85 -44.15 -3.10
N ALA A 304 7.56 -45.13 -3.67
CA ALA A 304 8.78 -44.92 -4.44
C ALA A 304 8.53 -44.00 -5.66
N GLY A 305 7.44 -44.24 -6.40
CA GLY A 305 7.06 -43.38 -7.52
C GLY A 305 6.67 -41.96 -7.10
N ALA A 306 6.05 -41.77 -5.93
CA ALA A 306 5.76 -40.45 -5.38
C ALA A 306 7.05 -39.72 -4.95
N ALA A 307 7.98 -40.43 -4.33
CA ALA A 307 9.27 -39.91 -3.92
C ALA A 307 10.13 -39.49 -5.12
N ASP A 308 10.17 -40.28 -6.20
CA ASP A 308 10.89 -39.94 -7.43
C ASP A 308 10.35 -38.65 -8.08
N ARG A 309 9.02 -38.51 -8.16
CA ARG A 309 8.39 -37.24 -8.61
C ARG A 309 8.74 -36.06 -7.72
N MET A 310 8.74 -36.27 -6.40
CA MET A 310 9.12 -35.23 -5.43
C MET A 310 10.59 -34.83 -5.61
N GLN A 311 11.47 -35.78 -5.90
CA GLN A 311 12.88 -35.55 -6.20
C GLN A 311 13.07 -34.74 -7.49
N GLY A 312 12.30 -35.05 -8.54
CA GLY A 312 12.27 -34.28 -9.79
C GLY A 312 11.78 -32.84 -9.58
N ASN A 313 10.69 -32.67 -8.84
CA ASN A 313 10.13 -31.35 -8.52
C ASN A 313 11.10 -30.51 -7.67
N ALA A 314 11.76 -31.12 -6.68
CA ALA A 314 12.77 -30.46 -5.86
C ALA A 314 13.96 -29.95 -6.68
N LYS A 315 14.49 -30.78 -7.59
CA LYS A 315 15.55 -30.34 -8.53
C LYS A 315 15.09 -29.18 -9.41
N GLY A 316 13.85 -29.25 -9.91
CA GLY A 316 13.24 -28.18 -10.70
C GLY A 316 13.11 -26.86 -9.91
N LEU A 317 12.63 -26.93 -8.67
CA LEU A 317 12.51 -25.77 -7.78
C LEU A 317 13.87 -25.14 -7.47
N SER A 318 14.90 -25.96 -7.22
CA SER A 318 16.27 -25.47 -6.99
C SER A 318 16.82 -24.73 -8.22
N ALA A 319 16.65 -25.29 -9.42
CA ALA A 319 17.07 -24.64 -10.66
C ALA A 319 16.32 -23.31 -10.92
N ILE A 320 15.01 -23.26 -10.64
CA ILE A 320 14.20 -22.04 -10.77
C ILE A 320 14.66 -20.98 -9.75
N ALA A 321 14.95 -21.37 -8.51
CA ALA A 321 15.46 -20.48 -7.47
C ALA A 321 16.81 -19.88 -7.86
N GLU A 322 17.74 -20.69 -8.38
CA GLU A 322 19.05 -20.23 -8.85
C GLU A 322 18.93 -19.28 -10.05
N GLN A 323 18.07 -19.62 -11.03
CA GLN A 323 17.77 -18.72 -12.14
C GLN A 323 17.18 -17.38 -11.67
N THR A 324 16.26 -17.42 -10.70
CA THR A 324 15.65 -16.22 -10.11
C THR A 324 16.71 -15.34 -9.44
N ASN A 325 17.66 -15.95 -8.70
CA ASN A 325 18.79 -15.23 -8.11
C ASN A 325 19.70 -14.56 -9.16
N HIS A 326 19.97 -15.24 -10.27
CA HIS A 326 20.73 -14.62 -11.37
C HIS A 326 19.99 -13.43 -11.98
N GLN A 327 18.68 -13.53 -12.16
CA GLN A 327 17.86 -12.45 -12.68
C GLN A 327 17.77 -11.27 -11.71
N THR A 328 17.64 -11.52 -10.41
CA THR A 328 17.61 -10.44 -9.41
C THR A 328 18.93 -9.68 -9.35
N LEU A 329 20.08 -10.33 -9.52
CA LEU A 329 21.38 -9.65 -9.63
C LEU A 329 21.45 -8.70 -10.84
N ALA A 330 20.92 -9.13 -11.99
CA ALA A 330 20.87 -8.27 -13.17
C ALA A 330 19.96 -7.05 -12.95
N VAL A 331 18.79 -7.25 -12.31
CA VAL A 331 17.87 -6.14 -11.99
C VAL A 331 18.48 -5.21 -10.93
N ALA A 332 19.19 -5.73 -9.93
CA ALA A 332 19.88 -4.92 -8.93
C ALA A 332 20.92 -4.00 -9.57
N GLY A 333 21.75 -4.53 -10.48
CA GLY A 333 22.71 -3.71 -11.23
C GLY A 333 22.05 -2.65 -12.11
N ALA A 334 20.92 -2.97 -12.75
CA ALA A 334 20.16 -2.00 -13.52
C ALA A 334 19.55 -0.89 -12.64
N ALA A 335 19.06 -1.24 -11.44
CA ALA A 335 18.54 -0.28 -10.47
C ALA A 335 19.63 0.66 -9.92
N GLU A 336 20.83 0.14 -9.64
CA GLU A 336 21.99 0.96 -9.24
C GLU A 336 22.40 1.94 -10.35
N ALA A 337 22.46 1.47 -11.61
CA ALA A 337 22.76 2.34 -12.75
C ALA A 337 21.68 3.41 -12.94
N ALA A 338 20.40 3.06 -12.78
CA ALA A 338 19.31 4.02 -12.83
C ALA A 338 19.42 5.08 -11.72
N ALA A 339 19.73 4.67 -10.48
CA ALA A 339 19.95 5.61 -9.37
C ALA A 339 21.10 6.59 -9.66
N GLY A 340 22.20 6.12 -10.25
CA GLY A 340 23.31 6.98 -10.68
C GLY A 340 22.89 8.00 -11.75
N ASN A 341 22.08 7.57 -12.73
CA ASN A 341 21.54 8.46 -13.76
C ASN A 341 20.60 9.52 -13.16
N VAL A 342 19.71 9.12 -12.25
CA VAL A 342 18.79 10.03 -11.55
C VAL A 342 19.57 11.09 -10.77
N ASN A 343 20.63 10.72 -10.04
CA ASN A 343 21.50 11.69 -9.36
C ASN A 343 22.17 12.68 -10.33
N THR A 344 22.57 12.20 -11.51
CA THR A 344 23.17 13.06 -12.54
C THR A 344 22.14 14.09 -13.06
N VAL A 345 20.90 13.66 -13.29
CA VAL A 345 19.82 14.56 -13.70
C VAL A 345 19.45 15.54 -12.58
N ALA A 346 19.47 15.10 -11.31
CA ALA A 346 19.24 15.97 -10.16
C ALA A 346 20.25 17.12 -10.11
N ALA A 347 21.54 16.80 -10.23
CA ALA A 347 22.61 17.81 -10.27
C ALA A 347 22.45 18.77 -11.47
N ALA A 348 22.03 18.26 -12.63
CA ALA A 348 21.75 19.10 -13.80
C ALA A 348 20.55 20.04 -13.57
N ALA A 349 19.49 19.56 -12.93
CA ALA A 349 18.31 20.35 -12.59
C ALA A 349 18.64 21.45 -11.55
N GLU A 350 19.44 21.16 -10.54
CA GLU A 350 19.95 22.16 -9.59
C GLU A 350 20.77 23.25 -10.29
N GLN A 351 21.68 22.85 -11.19
CA GLN A 351 22.48 23.79 -11.97
C GLN A 351 21.61 24.67 -12.90
N LEU A 352 20.58 24.09 -13.53
CA LEU A 352 19.62 24.83 -14.35
C LEU A 352 18.82 25.83 -13.50
N SER A 353 18.37 25.42 -12.32
CA SER A 353 17.63 26.29 -11.40
C SER A 353 18.46 27.52 -11.00
N ALA A 354 19.73 27.30 -10.65
CA ALA A 354 20.66 28.39 -10.36
C ALA A 354 20.87 29.32 -11.58
N SER A 355 21.00 28.74 -12.79
CA SER A 355 21.14 29.53 -14.02
C SER A 355 19.88 30.35 -14.33
N ILE A 356 18.69 29.80 -14.11
CA ILE A 356 17.41 30.48 -14.34
C ILE A 356 17.25 31.66 -13.37
N GLN A 357 17.61 31.48 -12.09
CA GLN A 357 17.59 32.58 -11.11
C GLN A 357 18.51 33.73 -11.50
N GLU A 358 19.73 33.43 -11.95
CA GLU A 358 20.67 34.46 -12.41
C GLU A 358 20.17 35.15 -13.70
N ILE A 359 19.56 34.41 -14.63
CA ILE A 359 18.93 35.00 -15.81
C ILE A 359 17.77 35.92 -15.39
N GLY A 360 16.92 35.48 -14.46
CA GLY A 360 15.82 36.29 -13.93
C GLY A 360 16.31 37.62 -13.35
N ARG A 361 17.37 37.59 -12.52
CA ARG A 361 18.01 38.79 -11.98
C ARG A 361 18.52 39.73 -13.07
N ARG A 362 19.14 39.19 -14.13
CA ARG A 362 19.63 40.00 -15.28
C ARG A 362 18.51 40.60 -16.13
N VAL A 363 17.39 39.89 -16.24
CA VAL A 363 16.20 40.39 -16.96
C VAL A 363 15.56 41.54 -16.19
N GLU A 364 15.46 41.44 -14.87
CA GLU A 364 14.97 42.53 -14.01
C GLU A 364 15.90 43.76 -14.08
N GLU A 365 17.21 43.55 -14.00
CA GLU A 365 18.20 44.62 -14.19
C GLU A 365 18.07 45.30 -15.57
N SER A 366 17.87 44.51 -16.64
CA SER A 366 17.66 45.02 -17.99
C SER A 366 16.36 45.83 -18.12
N SER A 367 15.29 45.41 -17.44
CA SER A 367 14.02 46.14 -17.36
C SER A 367 14.21 47.51 -16.72
N GLN A 368 14.93 47.56 -15.59
CA GLN A 368 15.22 48.82 -14.90
C GLN A 368 16.07 49.77 -15.75
N ILE A 369 17.07 49.25 -16.47
CA ILE A 369 17.90 50.04 -17.39
C ILE A 369 17.04 50.62 -18.51
N ALA A 370 16.15 49.82 -19.11
CA ALA A 370 15.25 50.29 -20.17
C ALA A 370 14.32 51.40 -19.66
N GLN A 371 13.71 51.24 -18.49
CA GLN A 371 12.85 52.26 -17.87
C GLN A 371 13.61 53.56 -17.60
N ASN A 372 14.83 53.47 -17.05
CA ASN A 372 15.67 54.64 -16.81
C ASN A 372 16.03 55.34 -18.14
N ALA A 373 16.30 54.58 -19.20
CA ALA A 373 16.57 55.14 -20.52
C ALA A 373 15.36 55.86 -21.14
N VAL A 374 14.13 55.38 -20.90
CA VAL A 374 12.91 56.10 -21.31
C VAL A 374 12.83 57.47 -20.61
N VAL A 375 13.04 57.50 -19.29
CA VAL A 375 13.02 58.76 -18.52
C VAL A 375 14.06 59.75 -19.02
N GLU A 376 15.27 59.28 -19.33
CA GLU A 376 16.35 60.12 -19.87
C GLU A 376 16.06 60.63 -21.29
N ALA A 377 15.44 59.81 -22.13
CA ALA A 377 15.01 60.22 -23.47
C ALA A 377 13.92 61.30 -23.40
N GLU A 378 12.93 61.16 -22.51
CA GLU A 378 11.90 62.18 -22.28
C GLU A 378 12.49 63.49 -21.75
N ARG A 379 13.44 63.43 -20.83
CA ARG A 379 14.15 64.62 -20.34
C ARG A 379 14.93 65.32 -21.45
N SER A 380 15.58 64.55 -22.32
CA SER A 380 16.29 65.09 -23.48
C SER A 380 15.33 65.74 -24.48
N ASN A 381 14.18 65.11 -24.74
CA ASN A 381 13.12 65.64 -25.60
C ASN A 381 12.58 66.98 -25.06
N HIS A 382 12.33 67.08 -23.75
CA HIS A 382 11.94 68.33 -23.11
C HIS A 382 12.99 69.45 -23.29
N THR A 383 14.27 69.12 -23.12
CA THR A 383 15.37 70.07 -23.28
C THR A 383 15.45 70.60 -24.72
N VAL A 384 15.36 69.70 -25.71
CA VAL A 384 15.36 70.08 -27.13
C VAL A 384 14.12 70.89 -27.50
N SER A 385 12.94 70.53 -26.98
CA SER A 385 11.70 71.30 -27.18
C SER A 385 11.83 72.73 -26.63
N GLY A 386 12.42 72.88 -25.44
CA GLY A 386 12.74 74.19 -24.86
C GLY A 386 13.71 75.01 -25.72
N LEU A 387 14.72 74.37 -26.33
CA LEU A 387 15.64 75.02 -27.26
C LEU A 387 14.91 75.51 -28.53
N VAL A 388 14.00 74.71 -29.09
CA VAL A 388 13.18 75.11 -30.26
C VAL A 388 12.32 76.33 -29.91
N GLU A 389 11.70 76.34 -28.73
CA GLU A 389 10.88 77.47 -28.27
C GLU A 389 11.73 78.74 -28.05
N ALA A 390 12.91 78.60 -27.43
CA ALA A 390 13.84 79.71 -27.22
C ALA A 390 14.33 80.29 -28.56
N ALA A 391 14.74 79.43 -29.51
CA ALA A 391 15.16 79.85 -30.83
C ALA A 391 14.03 80.57 -31.58
N ARG A 392 12.77 80.10 -31.45
CA ARG A 392 11.59 80.79 -32.01
C ARG A 392 11.40 82.19 -31.42
N LYS A 393 11.50 82.34 -30.08
CA LYS A 393 11.41 83.67 -29.42
C LYS A 393 12.51 84.61 -29.90
N ILE A 394 13.74 84.12 -30.06
CA ILE A 394 14.84 84.92 -30.61
C ILE A 394 14.53 85.33 -32.05
N GLY A 395 14.03 84.41 -32.89
CA GLY A 395 13.62 84.73 -34.26
C GLY A 395 12.55 85.82 -34.34
N ASP A 396 11.58 85.83 -33.43
CA ASP A 396 10.56 86.89 -33.35
C ASP A 396 11.17 88.24 -32.94
N VAL A 397 12.15 88.26 -32.03
CA VAL A 397 12.89 89.49 -31.65
C VAL A 397 13.74 89.99 -32.81
N VAL A 398 14.44 89.11 -33.52
CA VAL A 398 15.29 89.48 -34.67
C VAL A 398 14.43 90.07 -35.80
N ARG A 399 13.24 89.53 -36.03
CA ARG A 399 12.26 90.09 -36.99
C ARG A 399 11.87 91.52 -36.60
N LEU A 400 11.54 91.75 -35.33
CA LEU A 400 11.22 93.09 -34.82
C LEU A 400 12.39 94.08 -35.00
N ILE A 401 13.63 93.65 -34.75
CA ILE A 401 14.82 94.50 -34.97
C ILE A 401 14.99 94.82 -36.46
N SER A 402 14.75 93.85 -37.34
CA SER A 402 14.80 94.04 -38.79
C SER A 402 13.75 95.06 -39.27
N ASP A 403 12.54 95.00 -38.71
CA ASP A 403 11.47 95.97 -38.98
C ASP A 403 11.87 97.38 -38.50
N ILE A 404 12.43 97.50 -37.29
CA ILE A 404 12.93 98.77 -36.75
C ILE A 404 14.07 99.33 -37.61
N ALA A 405 15.01 98.49 -38.05
CA ALA A 405 16.11 98.89 -38.92
C ALA A 405 15.58 99.40 -40.27
N SER A 406 14.60 98.72 -40.86
CA SER A 406 13.93 99.13 -42.09
C SER A 406 13.21 100.47 -41.93
N GLN A 407 12.48 100.66 -40.83
CA GLN A 407 11.81 101.92 -40.51
C GLN A 407 12.81 103.06 -40.26
N THR A 408 13.91 102.77 -39.57
CA THR A 408 15.00 103.73 -39.32
C THR A 408 15.70 104.14 -40.61
N ASN A 409 15.91 103.19 -41.53
CA ASN A 409 16.45 103.47 -42.86
C ASN A 409 15.53 104.39 -43.67
N LEU A 410 14.20 104.18 -43.62
CA LEU A 410 13.21 105.06 -44.24
C LEU A 410 13.19 106.46 -43.62
N LEU A 411 13.24 106.56 -42.29
CA LEU A 411 13.32 107.84 -41.58
C LEU A 411 14.61 108.60 -41.93
N ALA A 412 15.74 107.90 -41.96
CA ALA A 412 17.03 108.45 -42.33
C ALA A 412 17.03 108.94 -43.79
N LEU A 413 16.40 108.19 -44.70
CA LEU A 413 16.22 108.60 -46.09
C LEU A 413 15.39 109.88 -46.20
N ASN A 414 14.25 109.97 -45.50
CA ASN A 414 13.43 111.17 -45.46
C ASN A 414 14.21 112.37 -44.89
N ALA A 415 15.01 112.15 -43.84
CA ALA A 415 15.88 113.17 -43.26
C ALA A 415 16.99 113.62 -44.24
N THR A 416 17.59 112.71 -45.01
CA THR A 416 18.55 113.06 -46.07
C THR A 416 17.90 113.92 -47.17
N ILE A 417 16.66 113.61 -47.56
CA ILE A 417 15.89 114.40 -48.54
C ILE A 417 15.64 115.81 -48.03
N GLU A 418 15.17 115.95 -46.78
CA GLU A 418 14.89 117.27 -46.20
C GLU A 418 16.17 118.08 -45.94
N ALA A 419 17.28 117.41 -45.57
CA ALA A 419 18.60 118.03 -45.46
C ALA A 419 19.10 118.58 -46.81
N ALA A 420 18.89 117.83 -47.89
CA ALA A 420 19.21 118.28 -49.24
C ALA A 420 18.34 119.48 -49.67
N ARG A 421 17.08 119.51 -49.22
CA ARG A 421 16.13 120.59 -49.47
C ARG A 421 16.50 121.90 -48.75
N ALA A 422 17.13 121.81 -47.58
CA ALA A 422 17.62 122.94 -46.79
C ALA A 422 18.94 123.56 -47.32
N GLY A 423 19.55 123.00 -48.38
CA GLY A 423 20.74 123.53 -49.02
C GLY A 423 21.97 123.57 -48.10
N GLU A 424 22.73 124.69 -48.11
CA GLU A 424 23.95 124.85 -47.30
C GLU A 424 23.70 124.73 -45.79
N ALA A 425 22.52 125.13 -45.29
CA ALA A 425 22.16 125.05 -43.88
C ALA A 425 21.92 123.61 -43.39
N GLY A 426 21.65 122.66 -44.31
CA GLY A 426 21.34 121.26 -44.02
C GLY A 426 22.54 120.30 -44.05
N LYS A 427 23.76 120.76 -44.41
CA LYS A 427 24.93 119.89 -44.62
C LYS A 427 25.28 119.00 -43.43
N GLY A 428 25.28 119.55 -42.21
CA GLY A 428 25.56 118.77 -40.99
C GLY A 428 24.49 117.71 -40.71
N PHE A 429 23.22 118.03 -40.99
CA PHE A 429 22.10 117.11 -40.84
C PHE A 429 22.12 116.01 -41.90
N ALA A 430 22.54 116.32 -43.14
CA ALA A 430 22.69 115.36 -44.22
C ALA A 430 23.74 114.28 -43.90
N VAL A 431 24.87 114.65 -43.28
CA VAL A 431 25.91 113.70 -42.86
C VAL A 431 25.38 112.75 -41.80
N VAL A 432 24.71 113.27 -40.76
CA VAL A 432 24.11 112.43 -39.71
C VAL A 432 23.05 111.51 -40.29
N ALA A 433 22.17 112.00 -41.17
CA ALA A 433 21.15 111.18 -41.81
C ALA A 433 21.76 110.06 -42.67
N SER A 434 22.85 110.33 -43.40
CA SER A 434 23.58 109.31 -44.17
C SER A 434 24.26 108.27 -43.29
N GLU A 435 24.82 108.67 -42.15
CA GLU A 435 25.42 107.76 -41.17
C GLU A 435 24.37 106.84 -40.55
N VAL A 436 23.22 107.41 -40.13
CA VAL A 436 22.09 106.64 -39.60
C VAL A 436 21.53 105.67 -40.65
N LYS A 437 21.42 106.09 -41.92
CA LYS A 437 21.00 105.23 -43.03
C LYS A 437 21.95 104.04 -43.24
N THR A 438 23.26 104.30 -43.15
CA THR A 438 24.30 103.27 -43.30
C THR A 438 24.25 102.28 -42.13
N LEU A 439 24.13 102.77 -40.90
CA LEU A 439 23.99 101.94 -39.70
C LEU A 439 22.71 101.10 -39.76
N ALA A 440 21.59 101.66 -40.20
CA ALA A 440 20.33 100.95 -40.38
C ALA A 440 20.44 99.83 -41.43
N THR A 441 21.13 100.07 -42.54
CA THR A 441 21.40 99.05 -43.57
C THR A 441 22.31 97.94 -43.04
N GLN A 442 23.37 98.28 -42.29
CA GLN A 442 24.23 97.29 -41.63
C GLN A 442 23.47 96.46 -40.59
N THR A 443 22.55 97.10 -39.85
CA THR A 443 21.70 96.43 -38.85
C THR A 443 20.75 95.45 -39.53
N ALA A 444 20.10 95.86 -40.62
CA ALA A 444 19.23 94.98 -41.40
C ALA A 444 19.99 93.75 -41.92
N LYS A 445 21.19 93.94 -42.49
CA LYS A 445 22.04 92.84 -42.93
C LYS A 445 22.44 91.90 -41.79
N ALA A 446 22.85 92.46 -40.64
CA ALA A 446 23.19 91.66 -39.46
C ALA A 446 21.98 90.86 -38.95
N THR A 447 20.77 91.43 -38.96
CA THR A 447 19.55 90.70 -38.58
C THR A 447 19.16 89.60 -39.55
N GLU A 448 19.47 89.74 -40.84
CA GLU A 448 19.26 88.70 -41.85
C GLU A 448 20.20 87.51 -41.60
N GLU A 449 21.49 87.78 -41.35
CA GLU A 449 22.48 86.75 -40.99
C GLU A 449 22.08 86.01 -39.70
N ILE A 450 21.66 86.73 -38.65
CA ILE A 450 21.18 86.11 -37.40
C ILE A 450 19.92 85.28 -37.66
N SER A 451 18.99 85.75 -38.50
CA SER A 451 17.77 85.00 -38.83
C SER A 451 18.08 83.68 -39.51
N ALA A 452 19.04 83.67 -40.44
CA ALA A 452 19.51 82.43 -41.08
C ALA A 452 20.08 81.45 -40.03
N GLN A 453 20.90 81.94 -39.10
CA GLN A 453 21.50 81.11 -38.07
C GLN A 453 20.48 80.56 -37.05
N ILE A 454 19.44 81.33 -36.73
CA ILE A 454 18.31 80.84 -35.94
C ILE A 454 17.53 79.76 -36.68
N GLY A 455 17.34 79.90 -37.99
CA GLY A 455 16.72 78.87 -38.83
C GLY A 455 17.52 77.56 -38.82
N GLU A 456 18.85 77.64 -38.90
CA GLU A 456 19.73 76.46 -38.77
C GLU A 456 19.60 75.80 -37.39
N ILE A 457 19.62 76.58 -36.31
CA ILE A 457 19.44 76.07 -34.94
C ILE A 457 18.10 75.33 -34.80
N GLN A 458 17.01 75.90 -35.33
CA GLN A 458 15.69 75.27 -35.31
C GLN A 458 15.68 73.95 -36.10
N ALA A 459 16.29 73.92 -37.28
CA ALA A 459 16.37 72.72 -38.11
C ALA A 459 17.17 71.59 -37.43
N VAL A 460 18.32 71.92 -36.82
CA VAL A 460 19.14 70.97 -36.07
C VAL A 460 18.41 70.47 -34.83
N ALA A 461 17.75 71.36 -34.08
CA ALA A 461 16.96 70.98 -32.91
C ALA A 461 15.77 70.08 -33.28
N GLY A 462 15.07 70.37 -34.38
CA GLY A 462 14.00 69.49 -34.90
C GLY A 462 14.52 68.11 -35.29
N SER A 463 15.69 68.04 -35.94
CA SER A 463 16.34 66.77 -36.29
C SER A 463 16.75 65.98 -35.05
N ALA A 464 17.27 66.65 -34.01
CA ALA A 464 17.63 66.04 -32.74
C ALA A 464 16.38 65.48 -32.02
N ALA A 465 15.27 66.21 -32.00
CA ALA A 465 14.00 65.74 -31.43
C ALA A 465 13.50 64.47 -32.14
N GLY A 466 13.56 64.43 -33.48
CA GLY A 466 13.20 63.24 -34.25
C GLY A 466 14.08 62.03 -33.93
N ALA A 467 15.40 62.24 -33.78
CA ALA A 467 16.33 61.18 -33.38
C ALA A 467 16.03 60.66 -31.96
N ILE A 468 15.76 61.55 -31.00
CA ILE A 468 15.38 61.17 -29.63
C ILE A 468 14.09 60.35 -29.64
N HIS A 469 13.08 60.74 -30.42
CA HIS A 469 11.84 59.98 -30.54
C HIS A 469 12.06 58.56 -31.10
N GLY A 470 12.93 58.42 -32.10
CA GLY A 470 13.34 57.11 -32.63
C GLY A 470 14.06 56.23 -31.59
N VAL A 471 14.91 56.84 -30.74
CA VAL A 471 15.56 56.16 -29.63
C VAL A 471 14.54 55.71 -28.59
N SER A 472 13.59 56.58 -28.18
CA SER A 472 12.50 56.21 -27.27
C SER A 472 11.67 55.04 -27.79
N GLY A 473 11.32 55.03 -29.08
CA GLY A 473 10.59 53.90 -29.68
C GLY A 473 11.39 52.59 -29.68
N THR A 474 12.70 52.67 -29.87
CA THR A 474 13.59 51.49 -29.79
C THR A 474 13.69 50.97 -28.35
N ILE A 475 13.78 51.86 -27.36
CA ILE A 475 13.78 51.48 -25.94
C ILE A 475 12.44 50.84 -25.53
N GLY A 476 11.32 51.38 -26.01
CA GLY A 476 9.99 50.77 -25.79
C GLY A 476 9.93 49.33 -26.28
N ARG A 477 10.42 49.05 -27.50
CA ARG A 477 10.53 47.69 -28.02
C ARG A 477 11.46 46.79 -27.18
N ILE A 478 12.55 47.33 -26.65
CA ILE A 478 13.44 46.58 -25.75
C ILE A 478 12.68 46.20 -24.48
N SER A 479 11.89 47.12 -23.91
CA SER A 479 11.04 46.86 -22.75
C SER A 479 10.07 45.71 -23.01
N ASP A 480 9.37 45.70 -24.15
CA ASP A 480 8.43 44.63 -24.52
C ASP A 480 9.13 43.25 -24.63
N ILE A 481 10.32 43.23 -25.23
CA ILE A 481 11.15 42.00 -25.34
C ILE A 481 11.56 41.51 -23.95
N VAL A 482 12.00 42.41 -23.06
CA VAL A 482 12.39 42.06 -21.69
C VAL A 482 11.20 41.48 -20.91
N THR A 483 10.00 42.05 -21.04
CA THR A 483 8.78 41.49 -20.44
C THR A 483 8.47 40.09 -20.96
N THR A 484 8.63 39.86 -22.27
CA THR A 484 8.43 38.53 -22.88
C THR A 484 9.46 37.51 -22.37
N ILE A 485 10.73 37.92 -22.24
CA ILE A 485 11.79 37.07 -21.70
C ILE A 485 11.51 36.75 -20.22
N ALA A 486 11.06 37.73 -19.42
CA ALA A 486 10.72 37.51 -18.02
C ALA A 486 9.67 36.40 -17.86
N ALA A 487 8.57 36.47 -18.64
CA ALA A 487 7.55 35.43 -18.63
C ALA A 487 8.10 34.05 -19.03
N ALA A 488 8.99 33.99 -20.04
CA ALA A 488 9.63 32.74 -20.45
C ALA A 488 10.56 32.16 -19.37
N VAL A 489 11.28 33.03 -18.63
CA VAL A 489 12.17 32.64 -17.53
C VAL A 489 11.37 32.10 -16.35
N GLU A 490 10.24 32.72 -15.98
CA GLU A 490 9.33 32.19 -14.96
C GLU A 490 8.80 30.81 -15.35
N GLN A 491 8.37 30.64 -16.61
CA GLN A 491 7.90 29.35 -17.11
C GLN A 491 9.01 28.28 -17.09
N GLN A 492 10.25 28.64 -17.47
CA GLN A 492 11.40 27.73 -17.37
C GLN A 492 11.70 27.34 -15.92
N GLY A 493 11.55 28.28 -14.97
CA GLY A 493 11.68 28.02 -13.55
C GLY A 493 10.67 26.98 -13.06
N ALA A 494 9.40 27.14 -13.44
CA ALA A 494 8.34 26.18 -13.11
C ALA A 494 8.62 24.79 -13.69
N ALA A 495 9.00 24.70 -14.97
CA ALA A 495 9.34 23.43 -15.61
C ALA A 495 10.56 22.74 -14.97
N THR A 496 11.58 23.51 -14.57
CA THR A 496 12.77 22.98 -13.90
C THR A 496 12.46 22.44 -12.50
N ASN A 497 11.57 23.10 -11.76
CA ASN A 497 11.07 22.60 -10.48
C ASN A 497 10.27 21.30 -10.64
N GLU A 498 9.46 21.19 -11.69
CA GLU A 498 8.72 19.96 -12.01
C GLU A 498 9.68 18.80 -12.38
N ILE A 499 10.75 19.08 -13.13
CA ILE A 499 11.82 18.11 -13.39
C ILE A 499 12.47 17.67 -12.08
N ALA A 500 12.82 18.59 -11.19
CA ALA A 500 13.42 18.25 -9.89
C ALA A 500 12.51 17.35 -9.04
N SER A 501 11.20 17.63 -9.03
CA SER A 501 10.19 16.79 -8.36
C SER A 501 10.09 15.40 -9.00
N SER A 502 10.05 15.32 -10.33
CA SER A 502 10.01 14.05 -11.08
C SER A 502 11.25 13.20 -10.84
N VAL A 503 12.42 13.84 -10.74
CA VAL A 503 13.69 13.20 -10.43
C VAL A 503 13.70 12.64 -9.00
N ALA A 504 13.16 13.38 -8.02
CA ALA A 504 13.03 12.88 -6.65
C ALA A 504 12.10 11.66 -6.57
N GLN A 505 10.99 11.67 -7.30
CA GLN A 505 10.10 10.52 -7.41
C GLN A 505 10.78 9.32 -8.09
N ALA A 506 11.54 9.55 -9.16
CA ALA A 506 12.31 8.50 -9.81
C ALA A 506 13.37 7.91 -8.87
N ALA A 507 14.04 8.75 -8.06
CA ALA A 507 15.01 8.30 -7.06
C ALA A 507 14.36 7.36 -6.03
N ALA A 508 13.22 7.77 -5.47
CA ALA A 508 12.44 6.92 -4.56
C ALA A 508 12.05 5.59 -5.23
N GLY A 509 11.55 5.62 -6.46
CA GLY A 509 11.21 4.42 -7.22
C GLY A 509 12.41 3.48 -7.43
N THR A 510 13.60 4.01 -7.74
CA THR A 510 14.81 3.17 -7.87
C THR A 510 15.22 2.53 -6.54
N SER A 511 15.04 3.24 -5.42
CA SER A 511 15.30 2.71 -4.08
C SER A 511 14.33 1.58 -3.72
N ASP A 512 13.04 1.77 -4.01
CA ASP A 512 12.00 0.76 -3.78
C ASP A 512 12.24 -0.52 -4.59
N VAL A 513 12.65 -0.38 -5.86
CA VAL A 513 13.05 -1.51 -6.71
C VAL A 513 14.23 -2.26 -6.08
N SER A 514 15.27 -1.55 -5.62
CA SER A 514 16.43 -2.17 -4.98
C SER A 514 16.04 -2.96 -3.71
N SER A 515 15.21 -2.36 -2.85
CA SER A 515 14.67 -3.02 -1.64
C SER A 515 13.84 -4.27 -1.99
N THR A 516 12.96 -4.16 -2.97
CA THR A 516 12.10 -5.25 -3.42
C THR A 516 12.92 -6.40 -3.99
N ILE A 517 13.96 -6.10 -4.78
CA ILE A 517 14.86 -7.11 -5.34
C ILE A 517 15.68 -7.82 -4.25
N GLY A 518 16.04 -7.10 -3.18
CA GLY A 518 16.63 -7.72 -1.99
C GLY A 518 15.67 -8.73 -1.31
N GLN A 519 14.37 -8.45 -1.29
CA GLN A 519 13.36 -9.38 -0.76
C GLN A 519 13.18 -10.60 -1.68
N VAL A 520 13.09 -10.39 -2.99
CA VAL A 520 12.96 -11.48 -3.98
C VAL A 520 14.17 -12.41 -3.92
N THR A 521 15.38 -11.86 -3.79
CA THR A 521 16.62 -12.66 -3.65
C THR A 521 16.58 -13.53 -2.39
N ARG A 522 16.09 -13.02 -1.26
CA ARG A 522 15.90 -13.83 -0.04
C ARG A 522 14.87 -14.93 -0.25
N ALA A 523 13.72 -14.62 -0.83
CA ALA A 523 12.66 -15.60 -1.09
C ALA A 523 13.11 -16.71 -2.06
N ALA A 524 13.88 -16.36 -3.09
CA ALA A 524 14.49 -17.33 -4.00
C ALA A 524 15.50 -18.21 -3.26
N SER A 525 16.36 -17.64 -2.42
CA SER A 525 17.30 -18.42 -1.59
C SER A 525 16.58 -19.37 -0.62
N GLU A 526 15.50 -18.94 0.03
CA GLU A 526 14.68 -19.78 0.91
C GLU A 526 14.02 -20.92 0.12
N THR A 527 13.50 -20.63 -1.08
CA THR A 527 12.93 -21.64 -1.98
C THR A 527 13.99 -22.69 -2.37
N GLY A 528 15.22 -22.25 -2.64
CA GLY A 528 16.35 -23.15 -2.92
C GLY A 528 16.66 -24.08 -1.74
N THR A 529 16.72 -23.55 -0.52
CA THR A 529 16.91 -24.34 0.71
C THR A 529 15.77 -25.34 0.93
N MET A 530 14.52 -24.89 0.81
CA MET A 530 13.34 -25.77 0.94
C MET A 530 13.34 -26.87 -0.11
N ALA A 531 13.77 -26.57 -1.32
CA ALA A 531 13.91 -27.57 -2.38
C ALA A 531 14.95 -28.63 -2.02
N VAL A 532 16.08 -28.25 -1.41
CA VAL A 532 17.09 -29.20 -0.90
C VAL A 532 16.51 -30.07 0.23
N ASP A 533 15.75 -29.49 1.16
CA ASP A 533 15.12 -30.26 2.24
C ASP A 533 14.10 -31.27 1.71
N VAL A 534 13.29 -30.88 0.73
CA VAL A 534 12.35 -31.79 0.04
C VAL A 534 13.10 -32.89 -0.73
N LEU A 535 14.25 -32.56 -1.33
CA LEU A 535 15.11 -33.53 -2.00
C LEU A 535 15.62 -34.60 -1.03
N HIS A 536 16.10 -34.20 0.15
CA HIS A 536 16.54 -35.12 1.20
C HIS A 536 15.39 -35.98 1.71
N ALA A 537 14.23 -35.38 2.01
CA ALA A 537 13.05 -36.12 2.46
C ALA A 537 12.59 -37.15 1.41
N ALA A 538 12.67 -36.81 0.11
CA ALA A 538 12.38 -37.74 -0.98
C ALA A 538 13.37 -38.91 -1.01
N GLN A 539 14.66 -38.63 -0.86
CA GLN A 539 15.71 -39.66 -0.82
C GLN A 539 15.53 -40.60 0.39
N ASP A 540 15.17 -40.06 1.55
CA ASP A 540 14.87 -40.84 2.75
C ASP A 540 13.64 -41.75 2.55
N LEU A 541 12.59 -41.23 1.90
CA LEU A 541 11.41 -42.01 1.53
C LEU A 541 11.73 -43.17 0.58
N VAL A 542 12.62 -42.96 -0.41
CA VAL A 542 13.09 -44.03 -1.29
C VAL A 542 13.83 -45.09 -0.48
N SER A 543 14.77 -44.67 0.38
CA SER A 543 15.53 -45.58 1.26
C SER A 543 14.63 -46.39 2.19
N GLN A 544 13.65 -45.74 2.82
CA GLN A 544 12.70 -46.38 3.73
C GLN A 544 11.76 -47.35 2.99
N SER A 545 11.39 -47.03 1.75
CA SER A 545 10.59 -47.91 0.88
C SER A 545 11.37 -49.18 0.51
N ASP A 546 12.65 -49.04 0.17
CA ASP A 546 13.54 -50.17 -0.09
C ASP A 546 13.75 -51.03 1.16
N HIS A 547 13.93 -50.41 2.33
CA HIS A 547 14.06 -51.12 3.60
C HIS A 547 12.78 -51.90 3.94
N LEU A 548 11.60 -51.30 3.75
CA LEU A 548 10.31 -51.97 3.95
C LEU A 548 10.17 -53.18 3.00
N ARG A 549 10.55 -53.03 1.74
CA ARG A 549 10.54 -54.12 0.75
C ARG A 549 11.37 -55.32 1.21
N HIS A 550 12.58 -55.07 1.73
CA HIS A 550 13.46 -56.11 2.26
C HIS A 550 12.89 -56.77 3.52
N GLN A 551 12.30 -56.00 4.44
CA GLN A 551 11.69 -56.56 5.65
C GLN A 551 10.46 -57.43 5.34
N VAL A 552 9.61 -56.99 4.41
CA VAL A 552 8.44 -57.77 3.96
C VAL A 552 8.91 -59.07 3.31
N ALA A 553 9.87 -59.02 2.39
CA ALA A 553 10.44 -60.22 1.76
C ALA A 553 11.04 -61.20 2.79
N GLY A 554 11.79 -60.68 3.77
CA GLY A 554 12.38 -61.49 4.84
C GLY A 554 11.34 -62.12 5.78
N PHE A 555 10.28 -61.39 6.12
CA PHE A 555 9.16 -61.90 6.91
C PHE A 555 8.42 -63.03 6.17
N LEU A 556 8.08 -62.82 4.90
CA LEU A 556 7.39 -63.81 4.06
C LEU A 556 8.21 -65.09 3.91
N THR A 557 9.54 -64.96 3.76
CA THR A 557 10.44 -66.12 3.71
C THR A 557 10.36 -66.95 4.99
N LYS A 558 10.29 -66.31 6.16
CA LYS A 558 10.14 -67.00 7.45
C LYS A 558 8.77 -67.64 7.63
N VAL A 559 7.70 -66.98 7.17
CA VAL A 559 6.32 -67.50 7.23
C VAL A 559 6.14 -68.71 6.30
N ARG A 560 6.82 -68.73 5.15
CA ARG A 560 6.79 -69.87 4.22
C ARG A 560 7.68 -71.04 4.66
N ALA A 561 8.63 -70.82 5.56
CA ALA A 561 9.58 -71.82 6.03
C ALA A 561 9.18 -72.51 7.36
N GLY A 562 8.21 -71.95 8.10
CA GLY A 562 7.64 -72.53 9.31
C GLY A 562 6.24 -73.08 9.06
#